data_AF-A0A930JVY4-F1
#
_entry.id   AF-A0A930JVY4-F1
#
_cell.length_a   1.000
_cell.length_b   1.000
_cell.length_c   1.000
_cell.angle_alpha   90.00
_cell.angle_beta   90.00
_cell.angle_gamma   90.00
#
_symmetry.space_group_name_H-M   'P 1'
#
loop_
_entity.id
_entity.type
_entity.pdbx_description
1 polymer ?
#
loop_
_entity_poly.entity_id
_entity_poly.type
_entity_poly.pdbx_seq_one_letter_code
_entity_poly.pdbx_strand_id
1 'polypeptide(L)'
;MSQCIGKVIAIGETRTGESQRGKWASQQWVVEEQSQQYPEVWVLETFGQDNIDKFDVHVGDVVSVKYTARSTEKNGIYYPSNRPWEVEKQ
;
A
#
# COMPACT_ATOMS: atom_id res chain seq x y z
N MET A 1 -1.82 -3.79 -16.00
CA MET A 1 -2.20 -3.32 -14.66
C MET A 1 -1.75 -4.37 -13.68
N SER A 2 -1.07 -3.99 -12.60
CA SER A 2 -0.56 -4.95 -11.62
C SER A 2 -1.61 -5.17 -10.53
N GLN A 3 -1.75 -6.42 -10.10
CA GLN A 3 -2.71 -6.85 -9.09
C GLN A 3 -2.00 -7.80 -8.12
N CYS A 4 -2.31 -7.69 -6.82
CA CYS A 4 -1.95 -8.70 -5.84
C CYS A 4 -3.19 -9.16 -5.08
N ILE A 5 -3.23 -10.44 -4.70
CA ILE A 5 -4.33 -11.03 -3.94
C ILE A 5 -3.72 -11.81 -2.80
N GLY A 6 -4.09 -11.48 -1.57
CA GLY A 6 -3.53 -12.14 -0.41
C GLY A 6 -4.05 -11.59 0.90
N LYS A 7 -3.41 -12.03 1.98
CA LYS A 7 -3.75 -11.64 3.33
C LYS A 7 -2.89 -10.46 3.77
N VAL A 8 -3.51 -9.47 4.41
CA VAL A 8 -2.77 -8.38 5.08
C VAL A 8 -2.09 -8.95 6.31
N ILE A 9 -0.76 -8.90 6.35
CA ILE A 9 0.05 -9.46 7.45
C ILE A 9 0.65 -8.40 8.37
N ALA A 10 0.76 -7.16 7.91
CA ALA A 10 1.29 -6.05 8.69
C ALA A 10 0.73 -4.71 8.21
N ILE A 11 0.56 -3.79 9.16
CA ILE A 11 0.20 -2.40 8.92
C ILE A 11 1.19 -1.54 9.70
N GLY A 12 1.85 -0.63 9.00
CA GLY A 12 2.74 0.36 9.58
C GLY A 12 1.97 1.55 10.15
N GLU A 13 2.65 2.35 10.97
CA GLU A 13 2.10 3.58 11.50
C GLU A 13 1.75 4.56 10.37
N THR A 14 0.66 5.31 10.57
CA THR A 14 0.29 6.39 9.65
C THR A 14 1.26 7.55 9.81
N ARG A 15 2.08 7.77 8.78
CA ARG A 15 3.00 8.90 8.72
C ARG A 15 2.25 10.12 8.23
N THR A 16 2.44 11.26 8.89
CA THR A 16 1.82 12.53 8.48
C THR A 16 2.88 13.61 8.34
N GLY A 17 2.57 14.66 7.60
CA GLY A 17 3.41 15.83 7.48
C GLY A 17 2.72 16.97 6.76
N GLU A 18 3.44 18.06 6.60
CA GLU A 18 2.97 19.25 5.90
C GLU A 18 3.94 19.61 4.77
N SER A 19 3.39 19.85 3.59
CA SER A 19 4.14 20.26 2.40
C SER A 19 3.62 21.62 1.91
N GLN A 20 4.29 22.22 0.93
CA GLN A 20 3.77 23.42 0.24
C GLN A 20 2.38 23.19 -0.40
N ARG A 21 1.98 21.94 -0.63
CA ARG A 21 0.68 21.55 -1.19
C ARG A 21 -0.35 21.18 -0.12
N GLY A 22 -0.02 21.36 1.17
CA GLY A 22 -0.88 21.03 2.31
C GLY A 22 -0.43 19.80 3.09
N LYS A 23 -1.27 19.40 4.05
CA LYS A 23 -1.08 18.24 4.91
C LYS A 23 -1.19 16.96 4.10
N TRP A 24 -0.35 15.98 4.44
CA TRP A 24 -0.37 14.66 3.82
C TRP A 24 -0.34 13.58 4.90
N ALA A 25 -0.88 12.42 4.53
CA ALA A 25 -0.80 11.18 5.30
C ALA A 25 -0.38 10.03 4.37
N SER A 26 0.40 9.09 4.87
CA SER A 26 0.83 7.90 4.15
C SER A 26 0.91 6.71 5.10
N GLN A 27 0.31 5.59 4.72
CA GLN A 27 0.35 4.35 5.48
C GLN A 27 0.86 3.21 4.61
N GLN A 28 1.85 2.49 5.13
CA GLN A 28 2.36 1.28 4.49
C GLN A 28 1.72 0.05 5.10
N TRP A 29 1.49 -0.96 4.27
CA TRP A 29 0.93 -2.22 4.69
C TRP A 29 1.43 -3.33 3.76
N VAL A 30 1.36 -4.56 4.24
CA VAL A 30 1.99 -5.71 3.59
C VAL A 30 0.95 -6.79 3.32
N VAL A 31 0.96 -7.31 2.09
CA VAL A 31 0.12 -8.43 1.65
C VAL A 31 1.01 -9.62 1.35
N GLU A 32 0.65 -10.78 1.92
CA GLU A 32 1.26 -12.06 1.59
C GLU A 32 0.26 -12.91 0.81
N GLU A 33 0.66 -13.40 -0.36
CA GLU A 33 -0.16 -14.30 -1.16
C GLU A 33 -0.39 -15.63 -0.43
N GLN A 34 -1.60 -16.19 -0.50
CA GLN A 34 -1.93 -17.39 0.28
C GLN A 34 -1.96 -18.69 -0.54
N SER A 35 -1.92 -18.61 -1.88
CA SER A 35 -2.21 -19.75 -2.77
C SER A 35 -0.98 -20.36 -3.44
N GLN A 36 0.23 -19.88 -3.16
CA GLN A 36 1.46 -20.30 -3.84
C GLN A 36 2.41 -21.04 -2.91
N GLN A 37 3.20 -21.97 -3.46
CA GLN A 37 4.26 -22.68 -2.72
C GLN A 37 5.36 -21.72 -2.22
N TYR A 38 5.56 -20.61 -2.93
CA TYR A 38 6.47 -19.52 -2.56
C TYR A 38 5.67 -18.22 -2.59
N PRO A 39 5.03 -17.84 -1.47
CA PRO A 39 4.15 -16.69 -1.45
C PRO A 39 4.95 -15.41 -1.66
N GLU A 40 4.53 -14.61 -2.64
CA GLU A 40 5.09 -13.28 -2.82
C GLU A 40 4.56 -12.34 -1.72
N VAL A 41 5.46 -11.48 -1.23
CA VAL A 41 5.15 -10.51 -0.18
C VAL A 41 5.25 -9.11 -0.78
N TRP A 42 4.13 -8.40 -0.78
CA TRP A 42 3.96 -7.11 -1.43
C TRP A 42 3.85 -6.00 -0.40
N VAL A 43 4.74 -5.00 -0.49
CA VAL A 43 4.59 -3.74 0.26
C VAL A 43 3.75 -2.77 -0.57
N LEU A 44 2.68 -2.26 0.02
CA LEU A 44 1.77 -1.29 -0.56
C LEU A 44 1.82 0.01 0.25
N GLU A 45 1.59 1.13 -0.41
CA GLU A 45 1.62 2.44 0.24
C GLU A 45 0.43 3.30 -0.16
N THR A 46 -0.54 3.43 0.75
CA THR A 46 -1.71 4.29 0.57
C THR A 46 -1.35 5.73 0.91
N PHE A 47 -1.67 6.67 0.02
CA PHE A 47 -1.44 8.10 0.23
C PHE A 47 -2.76 8.86 0.36
N GLY A 48 -2.78 9.85 1.25
CA GLY A 48 -3.94 10.68 1.56
C GLY A 48 -4.80 10.06 2.66
N GLN A 49 -5.20 10.87 3.63
CA GLN A 49 -6.03 10.44 4.76
C GLN A 49 -7.34 9.81 4.26
N ASP A 50 -8.00 10.45 3.28
CA ASP A 50 -9.24 9.96 2.69
C ASP A 50 -9.12 8.54 2.11
N ASN A 51 -8.00 8.19 1.48
CA ASN A 51 -7.81 6.84 0.94
C ASN A 51 -7.47 5.81 2.01
N ILE A 52 -6.72 6.23 3.05
CA ILE A 52 -6.42 5.38 4.20
C ILE A 52 -7.74 5.00 4.88
N ASP A 53 -8.58 5.99 5.17
CA ASP A 53 -9.89 5.80 5.81
C ASP A 53 -10.87 5.07 4.89
N LYS A 54 -10.80 5.28 3.57
CA LYS A 54 -11.63 4.57 2.59
C LYS A 54 -11.30 3.08 2.51
N PHE A 55 -10.01 2.73 2.48
CA PHE A 55 -9.59 1.33 2.36
C PHE A 55 -9.71 0.60 3.70
N ASP A 56 -9.45 1.29 4.81
CA ASP A 56 -9.67 0.80 6.18
C ASP A 56 -9.14 -0.63 6.39
N VAL A 57 -7.94 -0.90 5.86
CA VAL A 57 -7.36 -2.25 5.86
C VAL A 57 -6.93 -2.64 7.27
N HIS A 58 -7.15 -3.90 7.64
CA HIS A 58 -6.76 -4.47 8.93
C HIS A 58 -5.88 -5.72 8.74
N VAL A 59 -5.01 -5.99 9.71
CA VAL A 59 -4.25 -7.25 9.72
C VAL A 59 -5.24 -8.41 9.80
N GLY A 60 -5.11 -9.36 8.87
CA GLY A 60 -6.02 -10.49 8.75
C GLY A 60 -6.94 -10.41 7.53
N ASP A 61 -7.19 -9.21 6.99
CA ASP A 61 -8.05 -9.02 5.82
C ASP A 61 -7.49 -9.77 4.61
N VAL A 62 -8.36 -10.47 3.88
CA VAL A 62 -8.03 -11.03 2.55
C VAL A 62 -8.48 -10.01 1.52
N VAL A 63 -7.53 -9.52 0.71
CA VAL A 63 -7.77 -8.40 -0.20
C VAL A 63 -7.31 -8.71 -1.61
N SER A 64 -8.04 -8.15 -2.58
CA SER A 64 -7.62 -8.00 -3.97
C SER A 64 -7.27 -6.53 -4.20
N VAL A 65 -6.03 -6.26 -4.59
CA VAL A 65 -5.50 -4.91 -4.70
C VAL A 65 -5.05 -4.65 -6.12
N LYS A 66 -5.59 -3.61 -6.75
CA LYS A 66 -5.04 -3.06 -7.99
C LYS A 66 -4.19 -1.84 -7.67
N TYR A 67 -2.97 -1.85 -8.18
CA TYR A 67 -1.98 -0.83 -7.87
C TYR A 67 -1.17 -0.40 -9.09
N THR A 68 -0.47 0.72 -8.92
CA THR A 68 0.51 1.22 -9.88
C THR A 68 1.88 1.28 -9.20
N ALA A 69 2.88 0.63 -9.78
CA ALA A 69 4.26 0.80 -9.36
C ALA A 69 4.74 2.21 -9.76
N ARG A 70 5.29 2.94 -8.80
CA ARG A 70 5.92 4.24 -9.01
C ARG A 70 7.31 4.24 -8.40
N SER A 71 8.17 5.09 -8.93
CA SER A 71 9.47 5.36 -8.34
C SER A 71 9.61 6.87 -8.17
N THR A 72 10.05 7.29 -6.99
CA THR A 72 10.45 8.68 -6.74
C THR A 72 11.96 8.72 -6.68
N GLU A 73 12.59 9.54 -7.49
CA GLU A 73 14.05 9.76 -7.46
C GLU A 73 14.36 10.96 -6.57
N LYS A 74 15.35 10.82 -5.69
CA LYS A 74 15.91 11.90 -4.89
C LYS A 74 17.41 11.69 -4.72
N ASN A 75 18.20 12.61 -5.26
CA ASN A 75 19.68 12.61 -5.19
C ASN A 75 20.31 11.30 -5.71
N GLY A 76 19.77 10.73 -6.79
CA GLY A 76 20.19 9.48 -7.38
C GLY A 76 19.67 8.22 -6.68
N ILE A 77 18.94 8.37 -5.57
CA ILE A 77 18.30 7.25 -4.85
C ILE A 77 16.86 7.13 -5.32
N TYR A 78 16.48 5.92 -5.71
CA TYR A 78 15.13 5.59 -6.16
C TYR A 78 14.34 4.93 -5.04
N TYR A 79 13.15 5.46 -4.77
CA TYR A 79 12.23 4.99 -3.76
C TYR A 79 11.01 4.38 -4.45
N PRO A 80 10.95 3.04 -4.60
CA PRO A 80 9.82 2.38 -5.21
C PRO A 80 8.62 2.38 -4.25
N SER A 81 7.43 2.48 -4.82
CA SER A 81 6.17 2.46 -4.09
C SER A 81 5.07 1.85 -4.94
N ASN A 82 4.40 0.84 -4.42
CA ASN A 82 3.22 0.26 -5.03
C ASN A 82 1.99 1.01 -4.52
N ARG A 83 1.39 1.84 -5.37
CA ARG A 83 0.28 2.72 -5.01
C ARG A 83 -1.07 2.06 -5.31
N PRO A 84 -1.82 1.59 -4.30
CA PRO A 84 -3.16 1.06 -4.51
C PRO A 84 -4.09 2.17 -4.96
N TRP A 85 -4.97 1.85 -5.90
CA TRP A 85 -6.07 2.73 -6.33
C TRP A 85 -7.43 2.04 -6.19
N GLU A 86 -7.45 0.72 -6.04
CA GLU A 86 -8.63 -0.07 -5.70
C GLU A 86 -8.21 -1.20 -4.76
N VAL A 87 -9.01 -1.38 -3.71
CA VAL A 87 -8.85 -2.44 -2.70
C VAL A 87 -10.24 -3.04 -2.48
N GLU A 88 -10.37 -4.33 -2.76
CA GLU A 88 -11.58 -5.11 -2.50
C GLU A 88 -11.30 -6.10 -1.38
N LYS A 89 -12.07 -6.03 -0.30
CA LYS A 89 -12.02 -6.99 0.81
C LYS A 89 -12.89 -8.19 0.46
N GLN A 90 -12.39 -9.40 0.71
CA GLN A 90 -13.13 -10.66 0.54
C GLN A 90 -13.78 -11.12 1.84
#